data_AF-A0A935JVY7-F1
#
_entry.id   AF-A0A935JVY7-F1
#
_cell.length_a   1.000
_cell.length_b   1.000
_cell.length_c   1.000
_cell.angle_alpha   90.00
_cell.angle_beta   90.00
_cell.angle_gamma   90.00
#
_symmetry.space_group_name_H-M   'P 1'
#
loop_
_entity.id
_entity.type
_entity.pdbx_description
1 polymer ?
#
loop_
_entity_poly.entity_id
_entity_poly.type
_entity_poly.pdbx_seq_one_letter_code
_entity_poly.pdbx_strand_id
1 'polypeptide(L)'
;MPLTAPLSRRRLLAVLPALALAGCGFQLRGTKSGNLPYKTMHIALPETADVRIWLERYINAAGSSELVDDPKMADATFQQLADSRQKTILSVNAQGRVREYRLQLNYTFRMVNAKGLVLVPPNEINLSRDISFDDSNILAKDLEEGLLWRDMNNDLVNQIMRRLSIIKPKNPDLEEAE
;
A
#
# COMPACT_ATOMS: atom_id res chain seq x y z
N MET A 1 -23.63 -54.67 -24.97
CA MET A 1 -23.78 -54.33 -23.53
C MET A 1 -22.46 -53.74 -23.08
N PRO A 2 -22.39 -52.55 -22.45
CA PRO A 2 -23.30 -52.01 -21.42
C PRO A 2 -24.03 -50.71 -21.84
N LEU A 3 -25.35 -50.62 -21.61
CA LEU A 3 -26.00 -49.84 -20.55
C LEU A 3 -25.68 -48.33 -20.56
N THR A 4 -26.38 -47.59 -21.43
CA THR A 4 -26.61 -46.15 -21.24
C THR A 4 -27.74 -45.96 -20.22
N ALA A 5 -27.39 -45.72 -18.95
CA ALA A 5 -28.38 -45.34 -17.96
C ALA A 5 -28.94 -43.94 -18.28
N PRO A 6 -30.27 -43.73 -18.29
CA PRO A 6 -30.82 -42.40 -18.52
C PRO A 6 -30.51 -41.51 -17.32
N LEU A 7 -29.74 -40.43 -17.54
CA LEU A 7 -29.52 -39.41 -16.51
C LEU A 7 -30.88 -38.84 -16.10
N SER A 8 -31.32 -39.15 -14.88
CA SER A 8 -32.60 -38.66 -14.36
C SER A 8 -32.58 -37.12 -14.32
N ARG A 9 -33.67 -36.48 -14.75
CA ARG A 9 -33.86 -35.01 -14.70
C ARG A 9 -33.57 -34.42 -13.32
N ARG A 10 -33.70 -35.21 -12.24
CA ARG A 10 -33.36 -34.79 -10.86
C ARG A 10 -31.85 -34.66 -10.63
N ARG A 11 -31.02 -35.48 -11.30
CA ARG A 11 -29.55 -35.35 -11.24
C ARG A 11 -29.07 -34.12 -12.00
N LEU A 12 -29.73 -33.74 -13.10
CA LEU A 12 -29.47 -32.51 -13.84
C LEU A 12 -29.80 -31.24 -13.04
N LEU A 13 -30.87 -31.25 -12.24
CA LEU A 13 -31.25 -30.11 -11.40
C LEU A 13 -30.27 -29.82 -10.24
N ALA A 14 -29.54 -30.82 -9.77
CA ALA A 14 -28.58 -30.68 -8.67
C ALA A 14 -27.19 -30.21 -9.14
N VAL A 15 -26.82 -30.45 -10.40
CA VAL A 15 -25.51 -30.11 -10.96
C VAL A 15 -25.44 -28.65 -11.43
N LEU A 16 -26.55 -28.10 -11.92
CA LEU A 16 -26.61 -26.71 -12.42
C LEU A 16 -26.21 -25.64 -11.38
N PRO A 17 -26.69 -25.67 -10.11
CA PRO A 17 -26.28 -24.67 -9.12
C PRO A 17 -24.83 -24.84 -8.64
N ALA A 18 -24.28 -26.06 -8.69
CA ALA A 18 -22.88 -26.31 -8.30
C ALA A 18 -21.87 -25.69 -9.30
N LEU A 19 -22.19 -25.65 -10.59
CA LEU A 19 -21.39 -24.94 -11.60
C LEU A 19 -21.54 -23.41 -11.52
N ALA A 20 -22.69 -22.91 -11.06
CA ALA A 20 -22.88 -21.47 -10.85
C ALA A 20 -22.01 -20.91 -9.70
N LEU A 21 -21.63 -21.75 -8.73
CA LEU A 21 -20.71 -21.39 -7.63
C LEU A 21 -19.24 -21.32 -8.06
N ALA A 22 -18.84 -21.98 -9.15
CA ALA A 22 -17.47 -21.93 -9.69
C ALA A 22 -17.19 -20.66 -10.54
N GLY A 23 -18.20 -19.81 -10.73
CA GLY A 23 -18.16 -18.68 -11.67
C GLY A 23 -17.65 -17.34 -11.12
N CYS A 24 -17.23 -17.24 -9.85
CA CYS A 24 -16.87 -15.93 -9.29
C CYS A 24 -15.56 -15.35 -9.84
N GLY A 25 -14.82 -16.05 -10.73
CA GLY A 25 -13.67 -15.49 -11.45
C GLY A 25 -12.48 -15.06 -10.56
N PHE A 26 -12.54 -15.33 -9.26
CA PHE A 26 -11.46 -15.06 -8.32
C PHE A 26 -10.29 -15.99 -8.61
N GLN A 27 -9.27 -15.46 -9.28
CA GLN A 27 -7.97 -16.10 -9.39
C GLN A 27 -7.16 -15.75 -8.13
N LEU A 28 -6.49 -16.75 -7.53
CA LEU A 28 -5.50 -16.48 -6.50
C LEU A 28 -4.51 -15.45 -7.04
N ARG A 29 -4.35 -14.35 -6.29
CA ARG A 29 -3.40 -13.30 -6.60
C ARG A 29 -2.00 -13.92 -6.51
N GLY A 30 -1.47 -14.36 -7.65
CA GLY A 30 -0.18 -15.05 -7.72
C GLY A 30 0.93 -14.22 -7.09
N THR A 31 2.06 -14.86 -6.80
CA THR A 31 3.23 -14.28 -6.11
C THR A 31 3.87 -13.07 -6.82
N LYS A 32 3.38 -12.69 -8.00
CA LYS A 32 3.87 -11.55 -8.81
C LYS A 32 3.41 -10.17 -8.33
N SER A 33 2.60 -10.07 -7.26
CA SER A 33 1.98 -8.79 -6.85
C SER A 33 2.91 -7.78 -6.18
N GLY A 34 4.19 -8.10 -6.05
CA GLY A 34 5.22 -7.21 -5.54
C GLY A 34 6.41 -7.04 -6.48
N ASN A 35 6.30 -7.40 -7.77
CA ASN A 35 7.44 -7.30 -8.68
C ASN A 35 7.77 -5.84 -8.96
N LEU A 36 8.82 -5.34 -8.34
CA LEU A 36 9.36 -4.01 -8.64
C LEU A 36 10.23 -4.11 -9.89
N PRO A 37 10.26 -3.08 -10.74
CA PRO A 37 11.02 -3.09 -11.98
C PRO A 37 12.53 -2.82 -11.78
N TYR A 38 13.03 -2.88 -10.54
CA TYR A 38 14.40 -2.54 -10.16
C TYR A 38 15.04 -3.71 -9.42
N LYS A 39 16.28 -4.06 -9.79
CA LYS A 39 16.97 -5.18 -9.15
C LYS A 39 17.49 -4.79 -7.78
N THR A 40 18.10 -3.60 -7.67
CA THR A 40 18.56 -3.03 -6.40
C THR A 40 17.85 -1.71 -6.10
N MET A 41 17.57 -1.47 -4.82
CA MET A 41 16.98 -0.22 -4.35
C MET A 41 17.64 0.32 -3.10
N HIS A 42 17.61 1.64 -2.98
CA HIS A 42 17.98 2.35 -1.75
C HIS A 42 16.79 3.13 -1.21
N ILE A 43 16.62 3.17 0.11
CA ILE A 43 15.58 3.96 0.78
C ILE A 43 16.27 5.14 1.46
N ALA A 44 16.14 6.35 0.87
CA ALA A 44 16.74 7.57 1.39
C ALA A 44 15.92 8.15 2.57
N LEU A 45 15.82 7.39 3.65
CA LEU A 45 15.18 7.77 4.92
C LEU A 45 16.05 7.33 6.10
N PRO A 46 15.96 8.00 7.27
CA PRO A 46 16.57 7.50 8.49
C PRO A 46 16.07 6.10 8.85
N GLU A 47 16.95 5.23 9.38
CA GLU A 47 16.62 3.87 9.82
C GLU A 47 15.47 3.82 10.83
N THR A 48 15.30 4.89 11.62
CA THR A 48 14.25 5.02 12.62
C THR A 48 12.90 5.47 12.05
N ALA A 49 12.81 5.80 10.76
CA ALA A 49 11.57 6.24 10.15
C ALA A 49 10.60 5.07 9.97
N ASP A 50 9.37 5.18 10.51
CA ASP A 50 8.34 4.14 10.38
C ASP A 50 8.13 3.69 8.93
N VAL A 51 8.06 4.64 7.99
CA VAL A 51 7.85 4.36 6.57
C VAL A 51 8.99 3.52 6.00
N ARG A 52 10.24 3.77 6.42
CA ARG A 52 11.40 2.96 6.01
C ARG A 52 11.26 1.53 6.53
N ILE A 53 11.03 1.36 7.82
CA ILE A 53 10.90 0.04 8.46
C ILE A 53 9.82 -0.81 7.77
N TRP A 54 8.66 -0.21 7.46
CA TRP A 54 7.58 -0.89 6.77
C TRP A 54 7.88 -1.17 5.30
N LEU A 55 8.53 -0.24 4.58
CA LEU A 55 8.98 -0.47 3.20
C LEU A 55 9.98 -1.62 3.13
N GLU A 56 11.00 -1.62 3.99
CA GLU A 56 12.00 -2.69 4.05
C GLU A 56 11.34 -4.05 4.27
N ARG A 57 10.43 -4.14 5.23
CA ARG A 57 9.67 -5.37 5.49
C ARG A 57 8.90 -5.83 4.26
N TYR A 58 8.23 -4.91 3.56
CA TYR A 58 7.42 -5.25 2.39
C TYR A 58 8.28 -5.70 1.21
N ILE A 59 9.37 -4.98 0.93
CA ILE A 59 10.30 -5.27 -0.17
C ILE A 59 10.97 -6.62 0.06
N ASN A 60 11.48 -6.86 1.27
CA ASN A 60 12.09 -8.13 1.65
C ASN A 60 11.08 -9.29 1.59
N ALA A 61 9.83 -9.07 2.01
CA ALA A 61 8.78 -10.10 1.93
C ALA A 61 8.33 -10.39 0.49
N ALA A 62 8.37 -9.39 -0.40
CA ALA A 62 8.05 -9.56 -1.81
C ALA A 62 9.17 -10.29 -2.57
N GLY A 63 10.43 -10.11 -2.16
CA GLY A 63 11.61 -10.78 -2.73
C GLY A 63 11.95 -10.35 -4.16
N SER A 64 11.43 -9.21 -4.63
CA SER A 64 11.58 -8.73 -6.00
C SER A 64 12.73 -7.74 -6.21
N SER A 65 13.27 -7.17 -5.13
CA SER A 65 14.34 -6.17 -5.18
C SER A 65 15.22 -6.30 -3.93
N GLU A 66 16.53 -6.12 -4.11
CA GLU A 66 17.53 -6.15 -3.06
C GLU A 66 17.78 -4.73 -2.52
N LEU A 67 17.78 -4.59 -1.20
CA LEU A 67 18.04 -3.30 -0.55
C LEU A 67 19.54 -3.10 -0.34
N VAL A 68 20.04 -1.94 -0.75
CA VAL A 68 21.45 -1.55 -0.61
C VAL A 68 21.58 -0.24 0.17
N ASP A 69 22.63 -0.14 0.99
CA ASP A 69 22.87 1.03 1.83
C ASP A 69 23.50 2.20 1.06
N ASP A 70 24.33 1.93 0.04
CA ASP A 70 24.91 2.96 -0.80
C ASP A 70 23.95 3.30 -1.96
N PRO A 71 23.43 4.55 -2.06
CA PRO A 71 22.55 4.96 -3.16
C PRO A 71 23.20 4.83 -4.54
N LYS A 72 24.54 4.83 -4.64
CA LYS A 72 25.25 4.65 -5.92
C LYS A 72 25.17 3.22 -6.46
N MET A 73 24.90 2.25 -5.59
CA MET A 73 24.75 0.84 -5.94
C MET A 73 23.28 0.46 -6.26
N ALA A 74 22.35 1.41 -6.11
CA ALA A 74 20.93 1.20 -6.33
C ALA A 74 20.51 1.59 -7.75
N ASP A 75 19.79 0.70 -8.42
CA ASP A 75 19.11 1.01 -9.69
C ASP A 75 18.05 2.10 -9.48
N ALA A 76 17.39 2.10 -8.32
CA ALA A 76 16.42 3.11 -7.94
C ALA A 76 16.50 3.50 -6.46
N THR A 77 16.47 4.80 -6.20
CA THR A 77 16.43 5.39 -4.86
C THR A 77 15.04 5.96 -4.58
N PHE A 78 14.41 5.47 -3.52
CA PHE A 78 13.19 6.04 -2.96
C PHE A 78 13.52 7.31 -2.17
N GLN A 79 12.84 8.40 -2.49
CA GLN A 79 13.01 9.69 -1.80
C GLN A 79 11.67 10.21 -1.30
N GLN A 80 11.62 10.52 0.00
CA GLN A 80 10.53 11.30 0.58
C GLN A 80 10.72 12.78 0.27
N LEU A 81 9.67 13.42 -0.23
CA LEU A 81 9.61 14.85 -0.51
C LEU A 81 8.83 15.59 0.58
N ALA A 82 7.76 14.98 1.10
CA ALA A 82 6.96 15.53 2.19
C ALA A 82 6.32 14.41 3.03
N ASP A 83 6.21 14.64 4.34
CA ASP A 83 5.39 13.85 5.28
C ASP A 83 4.74 14.85 6.25
N SER A 84 3.45 15.12 6.04
CA SER A 84 2.65 16.03 6.87
C SER A 84 1.58 15.23 7.60
N ARG A 85 1.58 15.32 8.92
CA ARG A 85 0.62 14.64 9.81
C ARG A 85 -0.10 15.66 10.66
N GLN A 86 -1.42 15.62 10.64
CA GLN A 86 -2.25 16.62 11.31
C GLN A 86 -3.38 15.94 12.07
N LYS A 87 -3.69 16.47 13.25
CA LYS A 87 -4.89 16.17 14.02
C LYS A 87 -5.73 17.44 14.09
N THR A 88 -6.92 17.42 13.49
CA THR A 88 -7.82 18.57 13.44
C THR A 88 -9.15 18.25 14.11
N ILE A 89 -9.80 19.24 14.71
CA ILE A 89 -11.16 19.06 15.26
C ILE A 89 -12.11 18.89 14.09
N LEU A 90 -12.84 17.76 14.07
CA LEU A 90 -13.84 17.48 13.05
C LEU A 90 -15.23 17.98 13.49
N SER A 91 -15.58 17.76 14.75
CA SER A 91 -16.90 18.11 15.26
C SER A 91 -16.88 18.51 16.74
N VAL A 92 -17.85 19.34 17.12
CA VAL A 92 -18.13 19.78 18.49
C VAL A 92 -19.60 19.58 18.82
N ASN A 93 -19.94 19.41 20.10
CA ASN A 93 -21.33 19.36 20.55
C ASN A 93 -21.92 20.77 20.79
N ALA A 94 -23.20 20.83 21.21
CA ALA A 94 -23.90 22.09 21.48
C ALA A 94 -23.27 22.96 22.58
N GLN A 95 -22.41 22.38 23.43
CA GLN A 95 -21.65 23.09 24.47
C GLN A 95 -20.23 23.45 24.02
N GLY A 96 -19.89 23.24 22.74
CA GLY A 96 -18.57 23.53 22.18
C GLY A 96 -17.47 22.52 22.54
N ARG A 97 -17.80 21.38 23.14
CA ARG A 97 -16.82 20.33 23.46
C ARG A 97 -16.57 19.45 22.24
N VAL A 98 -15.30 19.10 22.02
CA VAL A 98 -14.88 18.24 20.90
C VAL A 98 -15.52 16.86 21.03
N ARG A 99 -16.00 16.33 19.89
CA ARG A 99 -16.56 14.98 19.81
C ARG A 99 -15.79 14.08 18.88
N GLU A 100 -15.17 14.63 17.84
CA GLU A 100 -14.36 13.88 16.90
C GLU A 100 -13.15 14.70 16.48
N TYR A 101 -12.03 14.00 16.31
CA TYR A 101 -10.87 14.50 15.60
C TYR A 101 -10.75 13.81 14.25
N ARG A 102 -10.11 14.48 13.31
CA ARG A 102 -9.64 13.92 12.05
C ARG A 102 -8.12 13.86 12.05
N LEU A 103 -7.58 12.67 11.86
CA LEU A 103 -6.17 12.41 11.60
C LEU A 103 -5.95 12.47 10.08
N GLN A 104 -4.99 13.25 9.62
CA GLN A 104 -4.66 13.41 8.20
C GLN A 104 -3.18 13.17 7.98
N LEU A 105 -2.85 12.39 6.96
CA LEU A 105 -1.49 12.11 6.51
C LEU A 105 -1.40 12.46 5.03
N ASN A 106 -0.54 13.41 4.70
CA ASN A 106 -0.22 13.77 3.32
C ASN A 106 1.25 13.44 3.08
N TYR A 107 1.52 12.51 2.17
CA TYR A 107 2.84 11.98 1.92
C TYR A 107 3.20 12.11 0.44
N THR A 108 4.35 12.68 0.16
CA THR A 108 4.86 12.86 -1.20
C THR A 108 6.20 12.17 -1.34
N PHE A 109 6.38 11.37 -2.39
CA PHE A 109 7.61 10.66 -2.69
C PHE A 109 7.94 10.66 -4.18
N ARG A 110 9.17 10.30 -4.53
CA ARG A 110 9.61 10.04 -5.91
C ARG A 110 10.63 8.90 -5.95
N MET A 111 10.92 8.41 -7.15
CA MET A 111 12.05 7.50 -7.41
C MET A 111 13.04 8.15 -8.38
N VAL A 112 14.32 8.01 -8.09
CA VAL A 112 15.42 8.48 -8.96
C VAL A 112 16.43 7.38 -9.21
N ASN A 113 17.17 7.42 -10.32
CA ASN A 113 18.29 6.50 -10.55
C ASN A 113 19.58 6.98 -9.84
N ALA A 114 20.68 6.23 -9.97
CA ALA A 114 21.98 6.58 -9.40
C ALA A 114 22.55 7.93 -9.90
N LYS A 115 22.13 8.40 -11.08
CA LYS A 115 22.49 9.73 -11.64
C LYS A 115 21.59 10.86 -11.12
N GLY A 116 20.56 10.55 -10.32
CA GLY A 116 19.57 11.51 -9.84
C GLY A 116 18.45 11.84 -10.84
N LEU A 117 18.39 11.15 -11.99
CA LEU A 117 17.33 11.31 -12.98
C LEU A 117 16.04 10.66 -12.47
N VAL A 118 14.91 11.30 -12.75
CA VAL A 118 13.60 10.89 -12.22
C VAL A 118 13.09 9.65 -12.97
N LEU A 119 12.95 8.54 -12.24
CA LEU A 119 12.35 7.29 -12.71
C LEU A 119 10.84 7.28 -12.51
N VAL A 120 10.41 7.75 -11.33
CA VAL A 120 9.00 7.94 -10.96
C VAL A 120 8.84 9.38 -10.48
N PRO A 121 7.98 10.19 -11.14
CA PRO A 121 7.77 11.57 -10.74
C PRO A 121 7.14 11.68 -9.34
N PRO A 122 7.15 12.86 -8.72
CA PRO A 122 6.49 13.09 -7.44
C PRO A 122 5.07 12.54 -7.42
N ASN A 123 4.79 11.68 -6.45
CA ASN A 123 3.52 11.04 -6.21
C ASN A 123 3.02 11.39 -4.82
N GLU A 124 1.75 11.80 -4.72
CA GLU A 124 1.11 12.18 -3.47
C GLU A 124 0.08 11.14 -3.03
N ILE A 125 0.12 10.77 -1.74
CA ILE A 125 -0.85 9.91 -1.07
C ILE A 125 -1.41 10.68 0.11
N ASN A 126 -2.74 10.82 0.13
CA ASN A 126 -3.47 11.47 1.21
C ASN A 126 -4.36 10.44 1.90
N LEU A 127 -4.21 10.30 3.21
CA LEU A 127 -5.00 9.41 4.05
C LEU A 127 -5.67 10.22 5.15
N SER A 128 -6.89 9.83 5.51
CA SER A 128 -7.55 10.36 6.70
C SER A 128 -8.26 9.26 7.48
N ARG A 129 -8.31 9.43 8.80
CA ARG A 129 -9.11 8.62 9.73
C ARG A 129 -9.77 9.54 10.73
N ASP A 130 -11.04 9.29 11.00
CA ASP A 130 -11.80 10.04 12.00
C ASP A 130 -11.82 9.21 13.29
N ILE A 131 -11.62 9.86 14.43
CA ILE A 131 -11.59 9.23 15.75
C ILE A 131 -12.53 9.97 16.69
N SER A 132 -13.36 9.22 17.42
CA SER A 132 -14.23 9.77 18.47
C SER A 132 -13.42 10.19 19.69
N PHE A 133 -13.86 11.24 20.38
CA PHE A 133 -13.19 11.80 21.54
C PHE A 133 -14.13 11.89 22.75
N ASP A 134 -13.58 11.62 23.92
CA ASP A 134 -14.27 11.66 25.20
C ASP A 134 -13.27 12.04 26.31
N ASP A 135 -13.49 13.20 26.92
CA ASP A 135 -12.65 13.76 28.00
C ASP A 135 -12.56 12.83 29.22
N SER A 136 -13.56 11.95 29.42
CA SER A 136 -13.54 10.98 30.52
C SER A 136 -12.61 9.78 30.27
N ASN A 137 -12.18 9.57 29.03
CA ASN A 137 -11.44 8.40 28.57
C ASN A 137 -10.15 8.76 27.80
N ILE A 138 -9.51 9.89 28.14
CA ILE A 138 -8.36 10.45 27.40
C ILE A 138 -7.26 9.42 27.14
N LEU A 139 -6.80 8.69 28.16
CA LEU A 139 -5.74 7.69 27.99
C LEU A 139 -6.11 6.59 26.98
N ALA A 140 -7.35 6.13 26.99
CA ALA A 140 -7.82 5.12 26.04
C ALA A 140 -7.87 5.70 24.62
N LYS A 141 -8.26 6.97 24.47
CA LYS A 141 -8.28 7.68 23.19
C LYS A 141 -6.89 7.96 22.64
N ASP A 142 -5.91 8.23 23.49
CA ASP A 142 -4.51 8.39 23.07
C ASP A 142 -3.93 7.06 22.55
N LEU A 143 -4.25 5.93 23.20
CA LEU A 143 -3.87 4.60 22.72
C LEU A 143 -4.55 4.25 21.39
N GLU A 144 -5.84 4.54 21.26
CA GLU A 144 -6.60 4.34 20.02
C GLU A 144 -6.02 5.18 18.87
N GLU A 145 -5.70 6.46 19.13
CA GLU A 145 -5.05 7.34 18.15
C GLU A 145 -3.69 6.77 17.69
N GLY A 146 -2.86 6.30 18.62
CA GLY A 146 -1.58 5.67 18.28
C GLY A 146 -1.73 4.44 17.38
N LEU A 147 -2.75 3.61 17.63
CA LEU A 147 -3.08 2.47 16.76
C LEU A 147 -3.53 2.93 15.38
N LEU A 148 -4.38 3.95 15.29
CA LEU A 148 -4.83 4.51 14.01
C LEU A 148 -3.66 5.06 13.19
N TRP A 149 -2.72 5.79 13.81
CA TRP A 149 -1.53 6.27 13.11
C TRP A 149 -0.66 5.14 12.57
N ARG A 150 -0.48 4.07 13.35
CA ARG A 150 0.25 2.87 12.90
C ARG A 150 -0.44 2.18 11.72
N ASP A 151 -1.76 2.07 11.77
CA ASP A 151 -2.55 1.45 10.70
C ASP A 151 -2.55 2.33 9.44
N MET A 152 -2.61 3.65 9.59
CA MET A 152 -2.45 4.62 8.49
C MET A 152 -1.06 4.51 7.84
N ASN A 153 0.01 4.36 8.64
CA ASN A 153 1.37 4.12 8.12
C ASN A 153 1.44 2.84 7.28
N ASN A 154 0.77 1.77 7.70
CA ASN A 154 0.73 0.52 6.94
C ASN A 154 -0.07 0.68 5.63
N ASP A 155 -1.21 1.36 5.65
CA ASP A 155 -1.99 1.69 4.45
C ASP A 155 -1.17 2.54 3.46
N LEU A 156 -0.45 3.56 3.96
CA LEU A 156 0.45 4.39 3.17
C LEU A 156 1.47 3.53 2.41
N VAL A 157 2.20 2.67 3.13
CA VAL A 157 3.24 1.82 2.53
C VAL A 157 2.65 0.87 1.51
N ASN A 158 1.49 0.27 1.80
CA ASN A 158 0.79 -0.56 0.83
C ASN A 158 0.40 0.22 -0.44
N GLN A 159 0.00 1.49 -0.32
CA GLN A 159 -0.30 2.35 -1.46
C GLN A 159 0.95 2.71 -2.26
N ILE A 160 2.06 3.04 -1.58
CA ILE A 160 3.36 3.27 -2.22
C ILE A 160 3.74 2.03 -3.05
N MET A 161 3.73 0.85 -2.45
CA MET A 161 4.15 -0.39 -3.10
C MET A 161 3.26 -0.74 -4.30
N ARG A 162 1.95 -0.53 -4.20
CA ARG A 162 1.02 -0.70 -5.34
C ARG A 162 1.31 0.27 -6.48
N ARG A 163 1.67 1.52 -6.17
CA ARG A 163 2.02 2.49 -7.21
C ARG A 163 3.35 2.13 -7.87
N LEU A 164 4.35 1.75 -7.09
CA LEU A 164 5.67 1.35 -7.61
C LEU A 164 5.62 0.09 -8.48
N SER A 165 4.69 -0.84 -8.23
CA SER A 165 4.55 -2.05 -9.06
C SER A 165 3.79 -1.84 -10.37
N ILE A 166 3.03 -0.74 -10.50
CA ILE A 166 2.23 -0.43 -11.70
C ILE A 166 2.91 0.62 -12.57
N ILE A 167 3.59 1.61 -11.96
CA ILE A 167 4.25 2.69 -12.68
C ILE A 167 5.42 2.09 -13.47
N LYS A 168 5.32 2.19 -14.80
CA LYS A 168 6.44 1.87 -15.68
C LYS A 168 7.53 2.92 -15.45
N PRO A 169 8.74 2.54 -15.02
CA PRO A 169 9.81 3.49 -14.84
C PRO A 169 10.13 4.12 -16.19
N LYS A 170 10.33 5.44 -16.19
CA LYS A 170 11.02 6.08 -17.30
C LYS A 170 12.45 5.54 -17.32
N ASN A 171 13.00 5.21 -18.49
CA ASN A 171 14.42 4.91 -18.62
C ASN A 171 15.15 6.14 -19.17
N PRO A 172 15.56 7.08 -18.30
CA PRO A 172 16.18 8.33 -18.74
C PRO A 172 17.57 8.11 -19.36
N ASP A 173 18.22 6.96 -19.13
CA ASP A 173 19.52 6.64 -19.70
C ASP A 173 19.47 6.37 -21.22
N LEU A 174 18.30 6.08 -21.77
CA LEU A 174 18.11 5.88 -23.21
C LEU A 174 17.82 7.19 -23.97
N GLU A 175 17.38 8.24 -23.29
CA GLU A 175 17.02 9.52 -23.92
C GLU A 175 18.23 10.44 -24.13
N GLU A 176 19.35 10.22 -23.43
CA GLU A 176 20.60 10.97 -23.61
C GLU A 176 21.44 10.46 -24.80
N ALA A 177 21.03 9.37 -25.46
CA ALA A 177 21.77 8.71 -26.54
C ALA A 177 21.30 9.06 -27.96
N GLU A 178 20.32 9.95 -28.12
CA GLU A 178 19.88 10.56 -29.39
C GLU A 178 20.30 12.04 -29.47
#